data_AF-A0A6C0KU83-F1
#
_entry.id   AF-A0A6C0KU83-F1
#
_cell.length_a   1.000
_cell.length_b   1.000
_cell.length_c   1.000
_cell.angle_alpha   90.00
_cell.angle_beta   90.00
_cell.angle_gamma   90.00
#
_symmetry.space_group_name_H-M   'P 1'
#
loop_
_entity.id
_entity.type
_entity.pdbx_description
1 polymer ?
#
loop_
_entity_poly.entity_id
_entity_poly.type
_entity_poly.pdbx_seq_one_letter_code
_entity_poly.pdbx_strand_id
1 'polypeptide(L)'
;MDITQDNQIHLHRFKYKPPHPSYIAGFIDGDGCLFIRKIKDWYQSGIQITQSRSNILQIMKYHFGGSITSSTNRNKPIETKNEDDKNNKRNQYSFIVRSNEYSLLLNYIQNCIIIKHKQFDALYEFSKLINQQGLSDKKEELYKICLQKKDIESYKFERLNIEYIQGLFDAEGCIFINKDKFTKYRISITQKSNPDILQEIQHLLGFGIINSEKRFVIYKKSDCLQFLQLVKPFVIVKYNQVVAFEKFLQTDDHKIKEEMYKICNREKHQIEHFTDLNQSKEGKDGYLESLRLREIKEKVCKEIQLAKVYKDKSEKMSGEGNHNYGKTFSKETKKKMSISIREAKGGVSDEQIKKVRILISEGKQNIEIQDLLGVPLHSITRIKNGSIVCSDEDKKEKKHITQEELNINKRKIQVCEILKVVELSVEGQQPIKILKCLVDEREKNNLENNLTVDIIKNIRRSISSNKMPIYESELSPEQYQYYKNMIDEKYAVKE
;
A
#
# COMPACT_ATOMS: atom_id res chain seq x y z
N MET A 1 -17.86 10.43 -31.29
CA MET A 1 -17.03 10.01 -30.14
C MET A 1 -16.32 11.25 -29.63
N ASP A 2 -16.62 11.71 -28.40
CA ASP A 2 -15.91 12.84 -27.81
C ASP A 2 -14.60 12.35 -27.18
N ILE A 3 -13.50 12.61 -27.87
CA ILE A 3 -12.14 12.22 -27.48
C ILE A 3 -11.79 12.74 -26.08
N THR A 4 -12.29 13.92 -25.71
CA THR A 4 -11.97 14.54 -24.41
C THR A 4 -12.63 13.78 -23.26
N GLN A 5 -13.92 13.48 -23.42
CA GLN A 5 -14.69 12.73 -22.43
C GLN A 5 -14.17 11.29 -22.27
N ASP A 6 -13.86 10.62 -23.39
CA ASP A 6 -13.31 9.25 -23.35
C ASP A 6 -11.94 9.21 -22.66
N ASN A 7 -11.09 10.20 -22.90
CA ASN A 7 -9.81 10.32 -22.21
C ASN A 7 -9.99 10.51 -20.70
N GLN A 8 -10.96 11.32 -20.25
CA GLN A 8 -11.24 11.49 -18.82
C GLN A 8 -11.73 10.19 -18.16
N ILE A 9 -12.65 9.48 -18.80
CA ILE A 9 -13.15 8.18 -18.31
C ILE A 9 -11.99 7.19 -18.21
N HIS A 10 -11.10 7.17 -19.19
CA HIS A 10 -9.96 6.26 -19.19
C HIS A 10 -8.92 6.63 -18.12
N LEU A 11 -8.65 7.93 -17.91
CA LEU A 11 -7.80 8.41 -16.81
C LEU A 11 -8.35 8.00 -15.44
N HIS A 12 -9.68 8.04 -15.25
CA HIS A 12 -10.31 7.64 -13.99
C HIS A 12 -10.03 6.19 -13.58
N ARG A 13 -9.73 5.29 -14.53
CA ARG A 13 -9.34 3.90 -14.24
C ARG A 13 -8.07 3.83 -13.40
N PHE A 14 -7.21 4.84 -13.49
CA PHE A 14 -5.95 4.93 -12.76
C PHE A 14 -6.06 5.82 -11.52
N LYS A 15 -7.26 6.19 -11.08
CA LYS A 15 -7.44 7.04 -9.89
C LYS A 15 -6.94 6.36 -8.61
N TYR A 16 -7.14 5.05 -8.48
CA TYR A 16 -6.83 4.31 -7.24
C TYR A 16 -5.65 3.35 -7.38
N LYS A 17 -5.26 3.02 -8.62
CA LYS A 17 -4.19 2.08 -8.90
C LYS A 17 -3.34 2.59 -10.08
N PRO A 18 -2.01 2.57 -9.98
CA PRO A 18 -1.15 2.92 -11.12
C PRO A 18 -1.29 1.88 -12.26
N PRO A 19 -0.86 2.23 -13.48
CA PRO A 19 -0.73 1.27 -14.58
C PRO A 19 0.16 0.08 -14.20
N HIS A 20 0.01 -1.03 -14.93
CA HIS A 20 0.83 -2.23 -14.71
C HIS A 20 2.33 -1.88 -14.76
N PRO A 21 3.19 -2.43 -13.87
CA PRO A 21 4.62 -2.08 -13.84
C PRO A 21 5.33 -2.38 -15.17
N SER A 22 4.98 -3.48 -15.85
CA SER A 22 5.52 -3.80 -17.18
C SER A 22 5.13 -2.77 -18.24
N TYR A 23 3.91 -2.23 -18.19
CA TYR A 23 3.50 -1.14 -19.08
C TYR A 23 4.35 0.11 -18.85
N ILE A 24 4.53 0.52 -17.59
CA ILE A 24 5.37 1.70 -17.28
C ILE A 24 6.81 1.47 -17.73
N ALA A 25 7.34 0.26 -17.54
CA ALA A 25 8.66 -0.11 -17.98
C ALA A 25 8.82 -0.03 -19.51
N GLY A 26 7.89 -0.61 -20.28
CA GLY A 26 7.90 -0.52 -21.75
C GLY A 26 7.80 0.92 -22.25
N PHE A 27 6.98 1.74 -21.59
CA PHE A 27 6.84 3.15 -21.91
C PHE A 27 8.13 3.95 -21.61
N ILE A 28 8.78 3.68 -20.48
CA ILE A 28 10.09 4.26 -20.13
C ILE A 28 11.18 3.78 -21.10
N ASP A 29 11.14 2.53 -21.53
CA ASP A 29 12.13 1.98 -22.45
C ASP A 29 12.05 2.64 -23.85
N GLY A 30 10.85 3.04 -24.28
CA GLY A 30 10.63 3.87 -25.47
C GLY A 30 10.96 5.36 -25.26
N ASP A 31 10.06 6.08 -24.59
CA ASP A 31 10.08 7.56 -24.47
C ASP A 31 10.81 8.09 -23.23
N GLY A 32 11.27 7.20 -22.36
CA GLY A 32 11.91 7.54 -21.09
C GLY A 32 13.44 7.67 -21.19
N CYS A 33 13.98 8.33 -20.17
CA CYS A 33 15.40 8.52 -19.95
C CYS A 33 15.69 8.33 -18.46
N LEU A 34 16.47 7.29 -18.15
CA LEU A 34 17.07 7.06 -16.83
C LEU A 34 18.42 7.76 -16.84
N PHE A 35 18.69 8.63 -15.87
CA PHE A 35 19.92 9.40 -15.87
C PHE A 35 20.55 9.56 -14.50
N ILE A 36 21.87 9.63 -14.52
CA ILE A 36 22.72 10.23 -13.49
C ILE A 36 23.53 11.30 -14.23
N ARG A 37 23.56 12.52 -13.72
CA ARG A 37 24.23 13.68 -14.33
C ARG A 37 25.13 14.32 -13.29
N LYS A 38 26.33 14.70 -13.69
CA LYS A 38 27.25 15.46 -12.85
C LYS A 38 26.90 16.95 -12.90
N ILE A 39 26.81 17.60 -11.74
CA ILE A 39 26.56 19.03 -11.58
C ILE A 39 27.65 19.59 -10.67
N LYS A 40 28.61 20.37 -11.20
CA LYS A 40 29.76 20.89 -10.43
C LYS A 40 30.32 19.82 -9.47
N ASP A 41 30.15 20.01 -8.16
CA ASP A 41 30.67 19.14 -7.09
C ASP A 41 29.71 18.03 -6.64
N TRP A 42 28.60 17.84 -7.35
CA TRP A 42 27.49 16.96 -6.98
C TRP A 42 26.97 16.15 -8.17
N TYR A 43 25.99 15.29 -7.88
CA TYR A 43 25.29 14.49 -8.88
C TYR A 43 23.78 14.70 -8.74
N GLN A 44 23.11 14.70 -9.87
CA GLN A 44 21.65 14.67 -9.96
C GLN A 44 21.23 13.43 -10.72
N SER A 45 20.29 12.70 -10.16
CA SER A 45 19.77 11.48 -10.77
C SER A 45 18.24 11.53 -10.85
N GLY A 46 17.68 10.76 -11.77
CA GLY A 46 16.23 10.71 -11.93
C GLY A 46 15.76 9.97 -13.16
N ILE A 47 14.43 10.04 -13.34
CA ILE A 47 13.70 9.50 -14.47
C ILE A 47 13.01 10.68 -15.16
N GLN A 48 13.22 10.79 -16.46
CA GLN A 48 12.58 11.79 -17.31
C GLN A 48 11.77 11.07 -18.40
N ILE A 49 10.53 11.46 -18.61
CA ILE A 49 9.68 10.95 -19.69
C ILE A 49 9.17 12.14 -20.47
N THR A 50 9.25 12.07 -21.80
CA THR A 50 8.87 13.19 -22.65
C THR A 50 7.77 12.75 -23.61
N GLN A 51 6.62 13.43 -23.56
CA GLN A 51 5.45 13.05 -24.35
C GLN A 51 4.63 14.27 -24.77
N SER A 52 4.00 14.18 -25.93
CA SER A 52 3.09 15.19 -26.48
C SER A 52 1.70 15.16 -25.85
N ARG A 53 1.29 14.01 -25.31
CA ARG A 53 0.04 13.77 -24.58
C ARG A 53 0.31 13.74 -23.08
N SER A 54 -0.45 14.51 -22.31
CA SER A 54 -0.16 14.71 -20.89
C SER A 54 -0.78 13.63 -19.99
N ASN A 55 -1.79 12.89 -20.48
CA ASN A 55 -2.52 11.83 -19.77
C ASN A 55 -1.61 10.91 -18.94
N ILE A 56 -0.64 10.24 -19.59
CA ILE A 56 0.28 9.33 -18.90
C ILE A 56 1.20 10.07 -17.92
N LEU A 57 1.64 11.28 -18.25
CA LEU A 57 2.49 12.07 -17.37
C LEU A 57 1.74 12.48 -16.09
N GLN A 58 0.45 12.81 -16.21
CA GLN A 58 -0.42 13.12 -15.07
C GLN A 58 -0.61 11.90 -14.18
N ILE A 59 -0.84 10.71 -14.75
CA ILE A 59 -0.92 9.45 -13.99
C ILE A 59 0.40 9.19 -13.26
N MET A 60 1.53 9.36 -13.94
CA MET A 60 2.85 9.16 -13.35
C MET A 60 3.12 10.14 -12.20
N LYS A 61 2.80 11.43 -12.38
CA LYS A 61 2.89 12.46 -11.32
C LYS A 61 2.02 12.10 -10.13
N TYR A 62 0.77 11.67 -10.38
CA TYR A 62 -0.18 11.35 -9.34
C TYR A 62 0.28 10.20 -8.44
N HIS A 63 0.82 9.12 -9.01
CA HIS A 63 1.21 7.94 -8.23
C HIS A 63 2.65 7.97 -7.73
N PHE A 64 3.55 8.63 -8.46
CA PHE A 64 4.99 8.55 -8.22
C PHE A 64 5.67 9.87 -7.89
N GLY A 65 4.90 10.96 -7.77
CA GLY A 65 5.44 12.29 -7.46
C GLY A 65 6.18 12.92 -8.65
N GLY A 66 7.09 13.85 -8.39
CA GLY A 66 7.80 14.60 -9.42
C GLY A 66 6.99 15.75 -10.04
N SER A 67 7.48 16.23 -11.18
CA SER A 67 7.00 17.47 -11.81
C SER A 67 6.82 17.31 -13.32
N ILE A 68 5.82 17.99 -13.87
CA ILE A 68 5.62 18.09 -15.32
C ILE A 68 5.98 19.52 -15.73
N THR A 69 6.82 19.66 -16.74
CA THR A 69 7.21 20.94 -17.33
C THR A 69 6.90 20.96 -18.82
N SER A 70 6.54 22.12 -19.37
CA SER A 70 6.37 22.30 -20.81
C SER A 70 7.63 22.90 -21.44
N SER A 71 7.86 22.59 -22.72
CA SER A 71 8.95 23.18 -23.50
C SER A 71 8.76 24.69 -23.80
N THR A 72 7.58 25.26 -23.52
CA THR A 72 7.23 26.66 -23.84
C THR A 72 7.98 27.71 -23.03
N ASN A 73 8.71 27.35 -21.97
CA ASN A 73 9.61 28.25 -21.24
C ASN A 73 11.03 28.37 -21.85
N ARG A 74 11.27 27.86 -23.07
CA ARG A 74 12.51 28.15 -23.82
C ARG A 74 12.23 29.19 -24.91
N ASN A 75 12.24 30.46 -24.50
CA ASN A 75 12.48 31.65 -25.32
C ASN A 75 11.58 31.84 -26.57
N LYS A 76 10.37 32.38 -26.40
CA LYS A 76 9.80 33.50 -27.19
C LYS A 76 8.31 33.71 -26.85
N PRO A 77 7.83 34.97 -26.67
CA PRO A 77 6.41 35.29 -26.64
C PRO A 77 5.71 34.80 -27.92
N ILE A 78 4.46 34.37 -27.78
CA ILE A 78 3.66 33.72 -28.83
C ILE A 78 3.31 34.66 -30.02
N GLU A 79 3.61 35.95 -29.92
CA GLU A 79 3.03 36.98 -30.80
C GLU A 79 3.79 37.27 -32.11
N THR A 80 4.96 36.68 -32.38
CA THR A 80 5.72 36.97 -33.62
C THR A 80 6.22 35.72 -34.33
N LYS A 81 5.29 34.89 -34.83
CA LYS A 81 5.64 33.80 -35.77
C LYS A 81 4.67 33.75 -36.94
N ASN A 82 5.24 33.86 -38.14
CA ASN A 82 4.60 33.74 -39.46
C ASN A 82 3.71 32.49 -39.54
N GLU A 83 2.61 32.59 -40.28
CA GLU A 83 1.52 31.60 -40.33
C GLU A 83 1.94 30.21 -40.83
N ASP A 84 3.02 30.12 -41.61
CA ASP A 84 3.45 28.85 -42.22
C ASP A 84 4.19 27.91 -41.25
N ASP A 85 4.76 28.43 -40.15
CA ASP A 85 5.54 27.66 -39.17
C ASP A 85 4.70 27.21 -37.95
N LYS A 86 3.43 27.63 -37.87
CA LYS A 86 2.53 27.38 -36.72
C LYS A 86 2.08 25.91 -36.60
N ASN A 87 2.09 25.14 -37.68
CA ASN A 87 1.40 23.84 -37.71
C ASN A 87 2.27 22.61 -37.40
N ASN A 88 3.59 22.75 -37.24
CA ASN A 88 4.49 21.60 -37.08
C ASN A 88 5.18 21.47 -35.72
N LYS A 89 5.06 22.46 -34.81
CA LYS A 89 5.65 22.35 -33.47
C LYS A 89 4.61 21.80 -32.49
N ARG A 90 4.70 20.50 -32.22
CA ARG A 90 3.92 19.86 -31.15
C ARG A 90 4.36 20.39 -29.80
N ASN A 91 3.40 20.64 -28.91
CA ASN A 91 3.71 20.83 -27.51
C ASN A 91 4.35 19.55 -26.97
N GLN A 92 5.46 19.71 -26.27
CA GLN A 92 6.19 18.62 -25.66
C GLN A 92 6.23 18.87 -24.16
N TYR A 93 5.73 17.90 -23.40
CA TYR A 93 5.73 17.90 -21.95
C TYR A 93 6.78 16.93 -21.45
N SER A 94 7.47 17.31 -20.39
CA SER A 94 8.48 16.49 -19.74
C SER A 94 8.08 16.26 -18.30
N PHE A 95 7.78 15.01 -17.98
CA PHE A 95 7.70 14.53 -16.60
C PHE A 95 9.11 14.25 -16.10
N ILE A 96 9.44 14.70 -14.89
CA ILE A 96 10.73 14.46 -14.26
C ILE A 96 10.51 14.15 -12.77
N VAL A 97 11.04 13.01 -12.33
CA VAL A 97 11.16 12.63 -10.91
C VAL A 97 12.64 12.57 -10.56
N ARG A 98 13.05 13.27 -9.49
CA ARG A 98 14.45 13.39 -9.07
C ARG A 98 14.61 12.99 -7.60
N SER A 99 15.86 12.82 -7.18
CA SER A 99 16.22 12.64 -5.77
C SER A 99 15.53 11.40 -5.16
N ASN A 100 15.16 11.44 -3.87
CA ASN A 100 14.60 10.26 -3.19
C ASN A 100 13.18 9.86 -3.67
N GLU A 101 12.50 10.73 -4.43
CA GLU A 101 11.10 10.52 -4.87
C GLU A 101 10.99 9.37 -5.88
N TYR A 102 11.97 9.22 -6.79
CA TYR A 102 11.90 8.19 -7.82
C TYR A 102 12.09 6.78 -7.25
N SER A 103 12.46 6.63 -5.98
CA SER A 103 12.63 5.31 -5.34
C SER A 103 11.35 4.48 -5.37
N LEU A 104 10.19 5.13 -5.25
CA LEU A 104 8.90 4.46 -5.35
C LEU A 104 8.69 3.88 -6.76
N LEU A 105 8.96 4.68 -7.79
CA LEU A 105 8.86 4.26 -9.19
C LEU A 105 9.88 3.16 -9.52
N LEU A 106 11.12 3.28 -9.07
CA LEU A 106 12.13 2.24 -9.29
C LEU A 106 11.71 0.91 -8.68
N ASN A 107 11.31 0.90 -7.42
CA ASN A 107 10.83 -0.33 -6.76
C ASN A 107 9.63 -0.92 -7.49
N TYR A 108 8.73 -0.06 -8.01
CA TYR A 108 7.55 -0.51 -8.74
C TYR A 108 7.89 -1.25 -10.05
N ILE A 109 8.95 -0.84 -10.77
CA ILE A 109 9.29 -1.38 -12.10
C ILE A 109 10.55 -2.26 -12.14
N GLN A 110 11.15 -2.57 -10.99
CA GLN A 110 12.47 -3.23 -10.87
C GLN A 110 12.63 -4.49 -11.73
N ASN A 111 11.57 -5.30 -11.81
CA ASN A 111 11.58 -6.58 -12.51
C ASN A 111 10.97 -6.50 -13.91
N CYS A 112 10.78 -5.30 -14.46
CA CYS A 112 10.01 -5.08 -15.68
C CYS A 112 10.77 -4.34 -16.78
N ILE A 113 11.79 -3.53 -16.46
CA ILE A 113 12.63 -2.85 -17.46
C ILE A 113 13.49 -3.86 -18.23
N ILE A 114 13.60 -3.68 -19.55
CA ILE A 114 14.33 -4.59 -20.46
C ILE A 114 15.46 -3.84 -21.17
N ILE A 115 15.13 -2.81 -21.95
CA ILE A 115 16.09 -2.13 -22.84
C ILE A 115 17.07 -1.30 -22.02
N LYS A 116 16.57 -0.52 -21.05
CA LYS A 116 17.39 0.37 -20.22
C LYS A 116 17.78 -0.27 -18.86
N HIS A 117 17.86 -1.59 -18.77
CA HIS A 117 18.07 -2.27 -17.48
C HIS A 117 19.44 -1.94 -16.84
N LYS A 118 20.52 -1.75 -17.62
CA LYS A 118 21.82 -1.34 -17.06
C LYS A 118 21.75 0.06 -16.44
N GLN A 119 21.11 1.01 -17.12
CA GLN A 119 20.88 2.34 -16.59
C GLN A 119 19.96 2.31 -15.37
N PHE A 120 18.97 1.42 -15.38
CA PHE A 120 18.08 1.18 -14.24
C PHE A 120 18.84 0.65 -13.03
N ASP A 121 19.64 -0.41 -13.19
CA ASP A 121 20.42 -1.03 -12.12
C ASP A 121 21.43 -0.02 -11.53
N ALA A 122 22.09 0.77 -12.40
CA ALA A 122 22.96 1.85 -11.97
C ALA A 122 22.22 2.93 -11.18
N LEU A 123 21.04 3.36 -11.64
CA LEU A 123 20.21 4.35 -10.96
C LEU A 123 19.65 3.82 -9.63
N TYR A 124 19.31 2.54 -9.56
CA TYR A 124 18.85 1.85 -8.35
C TYR A 124 19.92 1.76 -7.27
N GLU A 125 21.15 1.39 -7.65
CA GLU A 125 22.27 1.43 -6.73
C GLU A 125 22.61 2.87 -6.33
N PHE A 126 22.58 3.81 -7.28
CA PHE A 126 22.85 5.22 -6.99
C PHE A 126 21.88 5.79 -5.95
N SER A 127 20.60 5.40 -5.98
CA SER A 127 19.61 5.88 -5.03
C SER A 127 19.93 5.53 -3.58
N LYS A 128 20.64 4.42 -3.34
CA LYS A 128 21.09 4.00 -2.01
C LYS A 128 22.26 4.85 -1.49
N LEU A 129 22.99 5.52 -2.39
CA LEU A 129 24.22 6.25 -2.07
C LEU A 129 24.00 7.77 -1.93
N ILE A 130 22.83 8.32 -2.28
CA ILE A 130 22.58 9.78 -2.38
C ILE A 130 23.06 10.51 -1.12
N ASN A 131 22.66 10.03 0.06
CA ASN A 131 22.93 10.66 1.35
C ASN A 131 24.22 10.18 2.03
N GLN A 132 25.00 9.30 1.38
CA GLN A 132 26.23 8.75 1.94
C GLN A 132 27.44 9.60 1.53
N GLN A 133 28.26 9.95 2.52
CA GLN A 133 29.52 10.68 2.36
C GLN A 133 30.68 9.72 2.06
N GLY A 134 31.78 10.21 1.47
CA GLY A 134 32.99 9.42 1.21
C GLY A 134 32.90 8.38 0.08
N LEU A 135 31.81 8.38 -0.70
CA LEU A 135 31.58 7.43 -1.80
C LEU A 135 31.62 8.09 -3.19
N SER A 136 32.51 9.06 -3.39
CA SER A 136 32.66 9.78 -4.67
C SER A 136 32.94 8.84 -5.83
N ASP A 137 33.84 7.89 -5.62
CA ASP A 137 34.37 7.03 -6.69
C ASP A 137 33.30 6.06 -7.19
N LYS A 138 32.53 5.49 -6.26
CA LYS A 138 31.38 4.63 -6.58
C LYS A 138 30.26 5.41 -7.28
N LYS A 139 30.01 6.67 -6.88
CA LYS A 139 29.04 7.55 -7.57
C LYS A 139 29.49 7.87 -8.99
N GLU A 140 30.78 8.12 -9.21
CA GLU A 140 31.38 8.35 -10.52
C GLU A 140 31.31 7.09 -11.41
N GLU A 141 31.54 5.90 -10.86
CA GLU A 141 31.37 4.62 -11.57
C GLU A 141 29.93 4.44 -12.07
N LEU A 142 28.94 4.57 -11.18
CA LEU A 142 27.52 4.43 -11.54
C LEU A 142 27.08 5.50 -12.56
N TYR A 143 27.60 6.72 -12.44
CA TYR A 143 27.41 7.77 -13.43
C TYR A 143 27.92 7.36 -14.81
N LYS A 144 29.13 6.79 -14.90
CA LYS A 144 29.71 6.30 -16.16
C LYS A 144 28.87 5.17 -16.76
N ILE A 145 28.38 4.22 -15.96
CA ILE A 145 27.49 3.15 -16.43
C ILE A 145 26.20 3.74 -17.02
N CYS A 146 25.62 4.74 -16.36
CA CYS A 146 24.39 5.38 -16.83
C CYS A 146 24.61 6.20 -18.11
N LEU A 147 25.82 6.75 -18.30
CA LEU A 147 26.22 7.50 -19.49
C LEU A 147 26.55 6.60 -20.70
N GLN A 148 27.10 5.41 -20.45
CA GLN A 148 27.47 4.47 -21.50
C GLN A 148 26.26 4.12 -22.36
N LYS A 149 26.41 4.32 -23.67
CA LYS A 149 25.42 3.90 -24.65
C LYS A 149 25.73 2.46 -25.05
N LYS A 150 24.72 1.59 -24.84
CA LYS A 150 24.57 0.24 -25.40
C LYS A 150 25.83 -0.62 -25.43
N ASP A 151 25.99 -1.44 -24.40
CA ASP A 151 26.60 -2.75 -24.58
C ASP A 151 25.49 -3.75 -24.89
N ILE A 152 25.58 -4.42 -26.04
CA ILE A 152 24.56 -5.26 -26.67
C ILE A 152 24.27 -6.55 -25.87
N GLU A 153 25.16 -6.97 -24.98
CA GLU A 153 25.27 -8.40 -24.63
C GLU A 153 24.36 -8.92 -23.50
N SER A 154 23.37 -8.19 -22.98
CA SER A 154 22.60 -8.73 -21.83
C SER A 154 21.17 -8.21 -21.62
N TYR A 155 20.36 -8.05 -22.66
CA TYR A 155 18.95 -7.66 -22.46
C TYR A 155 18.14 -8.75 -21.74
N LYS A 156 17.25 -8.32 -20.85
CA LYS A 156 16.41 -9.20 -20.02
C LYS A 156 15.09 -9.56 -20.72
N PHE A 157 15.18 -10.21 -21.88
CA PHE A 157 14.01 -10.53 -22.72
C PHE A 157 13.03 -11.48 -22.04
N GLU A 158 13.45 -12.22 -21.02
CA GLU A 158 12.57 -13.05 -20.18
C GLU A 158 11.46 -12.26 -19.46
N ARG A 159 11.59 -10.92 -19.39
CA ARG A 159 10.59 -10.01 -18.81
C ARG A 159 9.56 -9.53 -19.83
N LEU A 160 9.71 -9.88 -21.11
CA LEU A 160 8.80 -9.45 -22.16
C LEU A 160 7.42 -10.09 -21.96
N ASN A 161 6.40 -9.25 -21.92
CA ASN A 161 5.00 -9.65 -21.83
C ASN A 161 4.11 -8.66 -22.61
N ILE A 162 2.82 -8.96 -22.71
CA ILE A 162 1.86 -8.14 -23.44
C ILE A 162 1.77 -6.73 -22.84
N GLU A 163 1.83 -6.60 -21.52
CA GLU A 163 1.79 -5.31 -20.83
C GLU A 163 2.99 -4.43 -21.15
N TYR A 164 4.19 -5.02 -21.26
CA TYR A 164 5.39 -4.32 -21.73
C TYR A 164 5.22 -3.84 -23.17
N ILE A 165 4.72 -4.71 -24.06
CA ILE A 165 4.47 -4.37 -25.47
C ILE A 165 3.48 -3.21 -25.58
N GLN A 166 2.45 -3.15 -24.74
CA GLN A 166 1.51 -2.04 -24.70
C GLN A 166 2.20 -0.72 -24.37
N GLY A 167 3.04 -0.70 -23.33
CA GLY A 167 3.80 0.50 -22.95
C GLY A 167 4.75 0.94 -24.05
N LEU A 168 5.48 -0.01 -24.64
CA LEU A 168 6.39 0.27 -25.75
C LEU A 168 5.62 0.75 -27.00
N PHE A 169 4.44 0.18 -27.28
CA PHE A 169 3.58 0.61 -28.37
C PHE A 169 3.05 2.03 -28.14
N ASP A 170 2.73 2.42 -26.91
CA ASP A 170 2.29 3.79 -26.63
C ASP A 170 3.40 4.83 -26.85
N ALA A 171 4.65 4.47 -26.56
CA ALA A 171 5.80 5.30 -26.84
C ALA A 171 6.17 5.32 -28.34
N GLU A 172 6.49 4.14 -28.88
CA GLU A 172 7.18 3.98 -30.17
C GLU A 172 6.30 3.40 -31.30
N GLY A 173 5.04 3.09 -30.98
CA GLY A 173 4.08 2.53 -31.91
C GLY A 173 3.47 3.55 -32.87
N CYS A 174 3.00 3.05 -34.00
CA CYS A 174 2.31 3.83 -35.01
C CYS A 174 1.17 3.02 -35.63
N ILE A 175 0.00 3.64 -35.71
CA ILE A 175 -1.11 3.19 -36.57
C ILE A 175 -1.07 4.07 -37.82
N PHE A 176 -1.01 3.44 -38.98
CA PHE A 176 -0.99 4.12 -40.27
C PHE A 176 -2.15 3.64 -41.13
N ILE A 177 -2.86 4.60 -41.71
CA ILE A 177 -3.89 4.38 -42.73
C ILE A 177 -3.55 5.30 -43.90
N ASN A 178 -3.45 4.74 -45.10
CA ASN A 178 -3.24 5.54 -46.30
C ASN A 178 -4.53 6.29 -46.65
N LYS A 179 -4.44 7.61 -46.83
CA LYS A 179 -5.58 8.49 -47.12
C LYS A 179 -6.28 8.14 -48.45
N ASP A 180 -5.49 7.81 -49.46
CA ASP A 180 -5.97 7.61 -50.84
C ASP A 180 -6.49 6.18 -51.05
N LYS A 181 -6.03 5.24 -50.21
CA LYS A 181 -6.40 3.83 -50.30
C LYS A 181 -6.60 3.25 -48.91
N PHE A 182 -7.84 3.26 -48.41
CA PHE A 182 -8.22 2.70 -47.10
C PHE A 182 -7.96 1.19 -46.96
N THR A 183 -7.65 0.48 -48.05
CA THR A 183 -7.20 -0.92 -47.97
C THR A 183 -5.71 -1.04 -47.61
N LYS A 184 -4.94 0.06 -47.61
CA LYS A 184 -3.52 0.10 -47.23
C LYS A 184 -3.39 0.70 -45.83
N TYR A 185 -3.19 -0.16 -44.85
CA TYR A 185 -2.96 0.21 -43.46
C TYR A 185 -1.88 -0.67 -42.84
N ARG A 186 -1.35 -0.25 -41.69
CA ARG A 186 -0.44 -1.07 -40.88
C ARG A 186 -0.39 -0.59 -39.44
N ILE A 187 -0.06 -1.51 -38.55
CA ILE A 187 0.45 -1.23 -37.20
C ILE A 187 1.95 -1.45 -37.24
N SER A 188 2.74 -0.58 -36.60
CA SER A 188 4.19 -0.79 -36.48
C SER A 188 4.77 -0.33 -35.16
N ILE A 189 5.82 -1.00 -34.69
CA ILE A 189 6.66 -0.57 -33.57
C ILE A 189 8.09 -0.38 -34.10
N THR A 190 8.71 0.74 -33.75
CA THR A 190 10.11 1.02 -34.09
C THR A 190 10.95 1.02 -32.84
N GLN A 191 12.16 0.47 -32.87
CA GLN A 191 13.09 0.63 -31.76
C GLN A 191 14.53 0.72 -32.28
N LYS A 192 14.93 1.93 -32.66
CA LYS A 192 16.27 2.19 -33.22
C LYS A 192 17.38 1.87 -32.23
N SER A 193 17.10 2.02 -30.93
CA SER A 193 18.10 1.79 -29.90
C SER A 193 18.32 0.30 -29.63
N ASN A 194 17.33 -0.54 -29.85
CA ASN A 194 17.44 -1.97 -29.63
C ASN A 194 16.49 -2.69 -30.60
N PRO A 195 16.93 -3.00 -31.83
CA PRO A 195 16.06 -3.65 -32.80
C PRO A 195 15.74 -5.11 -32.43
N ASP A 196 16.55 -5.75 -31.59
CA ASP A 196 16.41 -7.18 -31.27
C ASP A 196 15.15 -7.45 -30.44
N ILE A 197 14.72 -6.49 -29.60
CA ILE A 197 13.43 -6.56 -28.90
C ILE A 197 12.26 -6.76 -29.87
N LEU A 198 12.36 -6.28 -31.10
CA LEU A 198 11.29 -6.40 -32.09
C LEU A 198 11.16 -7.84 -32.59
N GLN A 199 12.28 -8.57 -32.69
CA GLN A 199 12.28 -9.99 -33.04
C GLN A 199 11.63 -10.81 -31.92
N GLU A 200 11.95 -10.49 -30.66
CA GLU A 200 11.32 -11.13 -29.50
C GLU A 200 9.81 -10.85 -29.43
N ILE A 201 9.39 -9.62 -29.77
CA ILE A 201 7.96 -9.28 -29.88
C ILE A 201 7.29 -10.11 -31.00
N GLN A 202 7.94 -10.22 -32.16
CA GLN A 202 7.42 -11.04 -33.26
C GLN A 202 7.26 -12.51 -32.84
N HIS A 203 8.27 -13.06 -32.16
CA HIS A 203 8.26 -14.42 -31.66
C HIS A 203 7.15 -14.65 -30.62
N LEU A 204 7.01 -13.73 -29.65
CA LEU A 204 5.97 -13.82 -28.61
C LEU A 204 4.55 -13.73 -29.19
N LEU A 205 4.34 -12.86 -30.19
CA LEU A 205 3.01 -12.68 -30.79
C LEU A 205 2.67 -13.78 -31.81
N GLY A 206 3.67 -14.38 -32.46
CA GLY A 206 3.48 -15.39 -33.50
C GLY A 206 2.97 -14.84 -34.84
N PHE A 207 2.90 -13.51 -35.00
CA PHE A 207 2.48 -12.84 -36.22
C PHE A 207 3.21 -11.51 -36.42
N GLY A 208 3.01 -10.89 -37.58
CA GLY A 208 3.74 -9.70 -38.00
C GLY A 208 5.12 -10.04 -38.57
N ILE A 209 5.78 -9.02 -39.11
CA ILE A 209 7.08 -9.16 -39.77
C ILE A 209 8.04 -8.06 -39.35
N ILE A 210 9.34 -8.39 -39.33
CA ILE A 210 10.41 -7.38 -39.26
C ILE A 210 10.74 -6.96 -40.69
N ASN A 211 10.54 -5.68 -41.01
CA ASN A 211 10.85 -5.16 -42.33
C ASN A 211 12.35 -4.80 -42.47
N SER A 212 12.77 -4.41 -43.68
CA SER A 212 14.15 -3.98 -43.98
C SER A 212 14.60 -2.76 -43.18
N GLU A 213 13.68 -1.93 -42.70
CA GLU A 213 13.95 -0.78 -41.84
C GLU A 213 14.08 -1.16 -40.35
N LYS A 214 14.13 -2.46 -40.03
CA LYS A 214 14.14 -3.00 -38.67
C LYS A 214 12.97 -2.49 -37.83
N ARG A 215 11.76 -2.54 -38.40
CA ARG A 215 10.50 -2.26 -37.70
C ARG A 215 9.66 -3.52 -37.64
N PHE A 216 9.00 -3.74 -36.50
CA PHE A 216 7.92 -4.70 -36.41
C PHE A 216 6.68 -4.12 -37.08
N VAL A 217 6.10 -4.83 -38.05
CA VAL A 217 4.96 -4.34 -38.84
C VAL A 217 3.90 -5.44 -38.99
N ILE A 218 2.64 -5.05 -38.83
CA ILE A 218 1.46 -5.90 -39.05
C ILE A 218 0.63 -5.28 -40.18
N TYR A 219 0.38 -6.06 -41.24
CA TYR A 219 -0.40 -5.63 -42.40
C TYR A 219 -1.75 -6.36 -42.52
N LYS A 220 -1.81 -7.63 -42.11
CA LYS A 220 -2.99 -8.47 -42.29
C LYS A 220 -4.12 -8.04 -41.35
N LYS A 221 -5.35 -7.90 -41.88
CA LYS A 221 -6.54 -7.47 -41.13
C LYS A 221 -6.75 -8.27 -39.83
N SER A 222 -6.69 -9.60 -39.92
CA SER A 222 -6.89 -10.50 -38.78
C SER A 222 -5.88 -10.26 -37.67
N ASP A 223 -4.61 -10.11 -38.04
CA ASP A 223 -3.50 -10.00 -37.11
C ASP A 223 -3.50 -8.60 -36.47
N CYS A 224 -3.89 -7.56 -37.23
CA CYS A 224 -4.16 -6.24 -36.67
C CYS A 224 -5.26 -6.30 -35.61
N LEU A 225 -6.40 -6.94 -35.90
CA LEU A 225 -7.49 -7.08 -34.93
C LEU A 225 -7.05 -7.87 -33.68
N GLN A 226 -6.29 -8.96 -33.86
CA GLN A 226 -5.72 -9.73 -32.76
C GLN A 226 -4.77 -8.88 -31.91
N PHE A 227 -3.89 -8.09 -32.53
CA PHE A 227 -3.01 -7.18 -31.81
C PHE A 227 -3.79 -6.12 -31.03
N LEU A 228 -4.82 -5.52 -31.64
CA LEU A 228 -5.66 -4.51 -30.98
C LEU A 228 -6.38 -5.10 -29.75
N GLN A 229 -6.88 -6.34 -29.84
CA GLN A 229 -7.48 -7.04 -28.69
C GLN A 229 -6.49 -7.19 -27.53
N LEU A 230 -5.22 -7.47 -27.83
CA LEU A 230 -4.17 -7.58 -26.81
C LEU A 230 -3.81 -6.24 -26.18
N VAL A 231 -3.75 -5.14 -26.96
CA VAL A 231 -3.23 -3.87 -26.44
C VAL A 231 -4.28 -2.89 -25.91
N LYS A 232 -5.50 -2.93 -26.46
CA LYS A 232 -6.60 -2.02 -26.13
C LYS A 232 -6.94 -1.92 -24.64
N PRO A 233 -6.91 -3.00 -23.83
CA PRO A 233 -7.34 -2.91 -22.44
C PRO A 233 -6.52 -1.95 -21.58
N PHE A 234 -5.25 -1.68 -21.93
CA PHE A 234 -4.33 -0.95 -21.05
C PHE A 234 -3.54 0.18 -21.73
N VAL A 235 -3.54 0.29 -23.06
CA VAL A 235 -2.99 1.45 -23.77
C VAL A 235 -3.65 2.74 -23.26
N ILE A 236 -2.85 3.78 -23.03
CA ILE A 236 -3.28 5.07 -22.45
C ILE A 236 -3.11 6.19 -23.48
N VAL A 237 -1.95 6.29 -24.12
CA VAL A 237 -1.62 7.40 -25.02
C VAL A 237 -2.35 7.27 -26.36
N LYS A 238 -2.42 6.05 -26.90
CA LYS A 238 -3.02 5.78 -28.22
C LYS A 238 -4.41 5.15 -28.13
N TYR A 239 -5.11 5.27 -26.99
CA TYR A 239 -6.37 4.58 -26.76
C TYR A 239 -7.42 4.89 -27.83
N ASN A 240 -7.67 6.17 -28.12
CA ASN A 240 -8.69 6.52 -29.12
C ASN A 240 -8.27 6.11 -30.53
N GLN A 241 -6.97 6.18 -30.86
CA GLN A 241 -6.44 5.63 -32.13
C GLN A 241 -6.70 4.13 -32.25
N VAL A 242 -6.51 3.35 -31.18
CA VAL A 242 -6.75 1.91 -31.14
C VAL A 242 -8.24 1.60 -31.35
N VAL A 243 -9.14 2.29 -30.63
CA VAL A 243 -10.60 2.13 -30.76
C VAL A 243 -11.06 2.49 -32.18
N ALA A 244 -10.59 3.62 -32.70
CA ALA A 244 -10.95 4.07 -34.03
C ALA A 244 -10.44 3.12 -35.11
N PHE A 245 -9.21 2.62 -34.98
CA PHE A 245 -8.63 1.69 -35.94
C PHE A 245 -9.32 0.33 -35.94
N GLU A 246 -9.70 -0.18 -34.77
CA GLU A 246 -10.50 -1.41 -34.69
C GLU A 246 -11.84 -1.25 -35.42
N LYS A 247 -12.57 -0.16 -35.16
CA LYS A 247 -13.84 0.15 -35.86
C LYS A 247 -13.62 0.34 -37.37
N PHE A 248 -12.53 0.98 -37.77
CA PHE A 248 -12.13 1.13 -39.16
C PHE A 248 -11.94 -0.22 -39.87
N LEU A 249 -11.35 -1.20 -39.19
CA LEU A 249 -11.15 -2.54 -39.74
C LEU A 249 -12.45 -3.35 -39.79
N GLN A 250 -13.36 -3.16 -38.85
CA GLN A 250 -14.60 -3.94 -38.74
C GLN A 250 -15.73 -3.47 -39.67
N THR A 251 -15.70 -2.23 -40.14
CA THR A 251 -16.74 -1.69 -41.02
C THR A 251 -16.35 -1.76 -42.50
N ASP A 252 -17.35 -1.80 -43.38
CA ASP A 252 -17.19 -1.57 -44.82
C ASP A 252 -17.74 -0.21 -45.27
N ASP A 253 -18.45 0.51 -44.39
CA ASP A 253 -18.98 1.84 -44.67
C ASP A 253 -17.83 2.87 -44.82
N HIS A 254 -17.73 3.46 -46.01
CA HIS A 254 -16.72 4.46 -46.34
C HIS A 254 -16.78 5.71 -45.47
N LYS A 255 -17.99 6.19 -45.12
CA LYS A 255 -18.16 7.37 -44.26
C LYS A 255 -17.60 7.12 -42.87
N ILE A 256 -17.88 5.93 -42.32
CA ILE A 256 -17.33 5.52 -41.02
C ILE A 256 -15.81 5.38 -41.10
N LYS A 257 -15.26 4.79 -42.17
CA LYS A 257 -13.80 4.69 -42.37
C LYS A 257 -13.14 6.06 -42.41
N GLU A 258 -13.73 7.03 -43.10
CA GLU A 258 -13.20 8.39 -43.19
C GLU A 258 -13.20 9.09 -41.82
N GLU A 259 -14.26 8.91 -41.03
CA GLU A 259 -14.34 9.41 -39.65
C GLU A 259 -13.24 8.81 -38.77
N MET A 260 -13.07 7.48 -38.79
CA MET A 260 -12.06 6.80 -37.99
C MET A 260 -10.62 7.15 -38.43
N TYR A 261 -10.39 7.31 -39.73
CA TYR A 261 -9.14 7.83 -40.28
C TYR A 261 -8.81 9.23 -39.73
N LYS A 262 -9.83 10.11 -39.65
CA LYS A 262 -9.66 11.44 -39.07
C LYS A 262 -9.26 11.35 -37.61
N ILE A 263 -9.84 10.45 -36.81
CA ILE A 263 -9.45 10.26 -35.41
C ILE A 263 -8.00 9.77 -35.29
N CYS A 264 -7.64 8.70 -36.01
CA CYS A 264 -6.30 8.12 -35.97
C CYS A 264 -5.20 9.13 -36.32
N ASN A 265 -5.47 10.04 -37.27
CA ASN A 265 -4.51 11.06 -37.66
C ASN A 265 -4.59 12.35 -36.83
N ARG A 266 -5.78 12.87 -36.53
CA ARG A 266 -5.93 14.16 -35.82
C ARG A 266 -5.41 14.09 -34.40
N GLU A 267 -5.65 13.00 -33.68
CA GLU A 267 -5.19 12.87 -32.29
C GLU A 267 -3.66 12.99 -32.19
N LYS A 268 -2.94 12.51 -33.21
CA LYS A 268 -1.48 12.63 -33.30
C LYS A 268 -1.01 14.10 -33.33
N HIS A 269 -1.87 15.05 -33.70
CA HIS A 269 -1.53 16.46 -33.91
C HIS A 269 -2.34 17.43 -33.04
N GLN A 270 -3.36 16.96 -32.32
CA GLN A 270 -4.15 17.80 -31.44
C GLN A 270 -3.31 18.21 -30.22
N ILE A 271 -3.18 19.52 -30.05
CA ILE A 271 -2.59 20.13 -28.85
C ILE A 271 -3.57 19.92 -27.70
N GLU A 272 -3.10 19.24 -26.66
CA GLU A 272 -3.82 19.12 -25.41
C GLU A 272 -3.61 20.41 -24.59
N HIS A 273 -4.69 21.03 -24.13
CA HIS A 273 -4.59 22.07 -23.12
C HIS A 273 -4.37 21.40 -21.76
N PHE A 274 -3.21 21.66 -21.16
CA PHE A 274 -2.90 21.12 -19.84
C PHE A 274 -3.85 21.74 -18.81
N THR A 275 -4.76 20.93 -18.29
CA THR A 275 -5.50 21.21 -17.07
C THR A 275 -4.97 20.25 -16.01
N ASP A 276 -4.52 20.77 -14.86
CA ASP A 276 -4.13 19.91 -13.75
C ASP A 276 -5.42 19.35 -13.12
N LEU A 277 -5.91 18.24 -13.69
CA LEU A 277 -7.15 17.60 -13.28
C LEU A 277 -7.01 16.80 -11.98
N ASN A 278 -5.78 16.67 -11.46
CA ASN A 278 -5.48 15.89 -10.27
C ASN A 278 -5.68 16.70 -8.98
N GLN A 279 -6.93 17.04 -8.69
CA GLN A 279 -7.36 17.55 -7.40
C GLN A 279 -8.53 16.71 -6.91
N SER A 280 -8.40 16.03 -5.77
CA SER A 280 -9.57 15.48 -5.08
C SER A 280 -10.37 16.62 -4.43
N LYS A 281 -11.65 16.39 -4.10
CA LYS A 281 -12.49 17.36 -3.37
C LYS A 281 -11.88 17.80 -2.01
N GLU A 282 -10.88 17.09 -1.51
CA GLU A 282 -10.18 17.32 -0.23
C GLU A 282 -8.68 17.65 -0.39
N GLY A 283 -8.17 17.80 -1.63
CA GLY A 283 -6.86 18.41 -1.88
C GLY A 283 -5.62 17.63 -1.43
N LYS A 284 -5.62 16.30 -1.32
CA LYS A 284 -4.40 15.51 -1.03
C LYS A 284 -4.05 14.45 -2.08
N ASP A 285 -2.78 14.54 -2.50
CA ASP A 285 -2.10 13.89 -3.62
C ASP A 285 -2.04 12.37 -3.54
N GLY A 286 -2.31 11.67 -4.65
CA GLY A 286 -2.15 10.21 -4.76
C GLY A 286 -0.75 9.70 -4.38
N TYR A 287 0.26 10.55 -4.48
CA TYR A 287 1.63 10.25 -4.10
C TYR A 287 1.78 10.14 -2.59
N LEU A 288 1.14 11.03 -1.81
CA LEU A 288 1.15 10.96 -0.35
C LEU A 288 0.45 9.70 0.16
N GLU A 289 -0.66 9.31 -0.48
CA GLU A 289 -1.33 8.05 -0.16
C GLU A 289 -0.46 6.84 -0.53
N SER A 290 0.24 6.89 -1.67
CA SER A 290 1.19 5.84 -2.06
C SER A 290 2.35 5.70 -1.07
N LEU A 291 2.87 6.83 -0.55
CA LEU A 291 3.87 6.83 0.53
C LEU A 291 3.30 6.24 1.83
N ARG A 292 2.10 6.66 2.24
CA ARG A 292 1.42 6.14 3.43
C ARG A 292 1.22 4.63 3.35
N LEU A 293 0.72 4.12 2.22
CA LEU A 293 0.52 2.68 2.01
C LEU A 293 1.84 1.91 2.07
N ARG A 294 2.93 2.47 1.53
CA ARG A 294 4.27 1.89 1.64
C ARG A 294 4.72 1.80 3.09
N GLU A 295 4.59 2.87 3.88
CA GLU A 295 4.96 2.87 5.30
C GLU A 295 4.16 1.85 6.11
N ILE A 296 2.85 1.75 5.85
CA ILE A 296 1.99 0.75 6.49
C ILE A 296 2.46 -0.67 6.13
N LYS A 297 2.73 -0.94 4.85
CA LYS A 297 3.23 -2.24 4.40
C LYS A 297 4.55 -2.60 5.07
N GLU A 298 5.48 -1.65 5.17
CA GLU A 298 6.77 -1.86 5.85
C GLU A 298 6.59 -2.17 7.35
N LYS A 299 5.66 -1.51 8.04
CA LYS A 299 5.32 -1.82 9.45
C LYS A 299 4.74 -3.23 9.59
N VAL A 300 3.75 -3.59 8.76
CA VAL A 300 3.12 -4.92 8.79
C VAL A 300 4.15 -6.02 8.50
N CYS A 301 5.01 -5.86 7.50
CA CYS A 301 6.07 -6.83 7.20
C CYS A 301 7.03 -7.03 8.38
N LYS A 302 7.42 -5.94 9.07
CA LYS A 302 8.28 -6.01 10.26
C LYS A 302 7.59 -6.76 11.41
N GLU A 303 6.30 -6.51 11.64
CA GLU A 303 5.52 -7.22 12.66
C GLU A 303 5.43 -8.72 12.36
N ILE A 304 5.15 -9.10 11.11
CA ILE A 304 5.13 -10.51 10.66
C ILE A 304 6.49 -11.17 10.90
N GLN A 305 7.58 -10.50 10.54
CA GLN A 305 8.93 -11.02 10.73
C GLN A 305 9.26 -11.21 12.22
N LEU A 306 8.93 -10.23 13.07
CA LEU A 306 9.11 -10.34 14.51
C LEU A 306 8.29 -11.50 15.08
N ALA A 307 7.02 -11.63 14.70
CA ALA A 307 6.17 -12.72 15.14
C ALA A 307 6.76 -14.09 14.75
N LYS A 308 7.30 -14.23 13.54
CA LYS A 308 8.01 -15.44 13.10
C LYS A 308 9.25 -15.71 13.94
N VAL A 309 10.09 -14.71 14.18
CA VAL A 309 11.29 -14.85 15.03
C VAL A 309 10.92 -15.28 16.46
N TYR A 310 9.87 -14.71 17.05
CA TYR A 310 9.38 -15.11 18.37
C TYR A 310 8.80 -16.53 18.38
N LYS A 311 8.08 -16.92 17.32
CA LYS A 311 7.58 -18.29 17.15
C LYS A 311 8.74 -19.29 17.07
N ASP A 312 9.70 -19.06 16.18
CA ASP A 312 10.88 -19.92 16.01
C ASP A 312 11.70 -20.01 17.31
N LYS A 313 11.84 -18.89 18.04
CA LYS A 313 12.49 -18.88 19.36
C LYS A 313 11.69 -19.67 20.39
N SER A 314 10.37 -19.56 20.40
CA SER A 314 9.50 -20.30 21.32
C SER A 314 9.52 -21.80 21.03
N GLU A 315 9.53 -22.20 19.75
CA GLU A 315 9.66 -23.59 19.33
C GLU A 315 11.02 -24.17 19.76
N LYS A 316 12.12 -23.44 19.53
CA LYS A 316 13.45 -23.86 20.02
C LYS A 316 13.54 -23.96 21.55
N MET A 317 12.72 -23.20 22.27
CA MET A 317 12.67 -23.18 23.73
C MET A 317 11.60 -24.13 24.30
N SER A 318 10.87 -24.86 23.47
CA SER A 318 9.87 -25.85 23.86
C SER A 318 10.17 -27.22 23.24
N GLY A 319 9.57 -28.28 23.78
CA GLY A 319 9.78 -29.63 23.26
C GLY A 319 11.25 -30.07 23.30
N GLU A 320 11.56 -31.10 22.52
CA GLU A 320 12.88 -31.74 22.47
C GLU A 320 14.03 -30.81 22.03
N GLY A 321 13.72 -29.67 21.41
CA GLY A 321 14.71 -28.65 21.03
C GLY A 321 15.28 -27.87 22.22
N ASN A 322 14.59 -27.84 23.35
CA ASN A 322 15.10 -27.23 24.57
C ASN A 322 16.03 -28.22 25.29
N HIS A 323 17.27 -27.81 25.57
CA HIS A 323 18.27 -28.63 26.28
C HIS A 323 17.79 -29.18 27.65
N ASN A 324 16.75 -28.55 28.23
CA ASN A 324 16.14 -28.92 29.50
C ASN A 324 14.87 -29.77 29.36
N TYR A 325 14.36 -30.02 28.15
CA TYR A 325 13.13 -30.76 27.98
C TYR A 325 13.28 -32.22 28.44
N GLY A 326 12.31 -32.71 29.19
CA GLY A 326 12.34 -34.04 29.81
C GLY A 326 13.29 -34.19 31.00
N LYS A 327 14.12 -33.19 31.35
CA LYS A 327 15.02 -33.26 32.50
C LYS A 327 14.31 -32.79 33.77
N THR A 328 14.27 -33.64 34.79
CA THR A 328 13.86 -33.25 36.15
C THR A 328 14.99 -32.45 36.80
N PHE A 329 14.76 -31.16 37.03
CA PHE A 329 15.73 -30.34 37.76
C PHE A 329 15.86 -30.84 39.21
N SER A 330 17.10 -31.02 39.67
CA SER A 330 17.38 -31.30 41.08
C SER A 330 16.86 -30.14 41.96
N LYS A 331 16.57 -30.41 43.24
CA LYS A 331 16.16 -29.36 44.19
C LYS A 331 17.17 -28.22 44.25
N GLU A 332 18.46 -28.53 44.14
CA GLU A 332 19.53 -27.54 44.13
C GLU A 332 19.52 -26.67 42.87
N THR A 333 19.33 -27.27 41.68
CA THR A 333 19.23 -26.51 40.43
C THR A 333 17.98 -25.63 40.40
N LYS A 334 16.84 -26.12 40.91
CA LYS A 334 15.62 -25.32 41.10
C LYS A 334 15.88 -24.12 42.01
N LYS A 335 16.60 -24.34 43.12
CA LYS A 335 17.00 -23.28 44.05
C LYS A 335 17.92 -22.25 43.38
N LYS A 336 18.96 -22.69 42.67
CA LYS A 336 19.90 -21.81 41.93
C LYS A 336 19.19 -20.98 40.85
N MET A 337 18.29 -21.58 40.07
CA MET A 337 17.48 -20.85 39.09
C MET A 337 16.55 -19.83 39.74
N SER A 338 15.89 -20.20 40.85
CA SER A 338 15.03 -19.27 41.60
C SER A 338 15.82 -18.09 42.18
N ILE A 339 17.02 -18.33 42.70
CA ILE A 339 17.92 -17.29 43.21
C ILE A 339 18.36 -16.39 42.06
N SER A 340 18.84 -16.96 40.95
CA SER A 340 19.27 -16.19 39.78
C SER A 340 18.15 -15.33 39.18
N ILE A 341 16.91 -15.80 39.16
CA ILE A 341 15.74 -15.02 38.70
C ILE A 341 15.40 -13.89 39.70
N ARG A 342 15.58 -14.12 41.01
CA ARG A 342 15.36 -13.09 42.05
C ARG A 342 16.48 -12.06 42.11
N GLU A 343 17.71 -12.44 41.77
CA GLU A 343 18.88 -11.56 41.76
C GLU A 343 19.09 -10.86 40.42
N ALA A 344 18.38 -11.28 39.37
CA ALA A 344 18.37 -10.57 38.10
C ALA A 344 17.92 -9.12 38.31
N LYS A 345 18.50 -8.19 37.55
CA LYS A 345 18.26 -6.74 37.64
C LYS A 345 16.75 -6.45 37.68
N GLY A 346 16.24 -6.00 38.84
CA GLY A 346 14.82 -5.72 39.08
C GLY A 346 14.04 -6.78 39.88
N GLY A 347 14.69 -7.85 40.34
CA GLY A 347 14.09 -8.80 41.29
C GLY A 347 13.95 -8.21 42.69
N VAL A 348 13.10 -8.84 43.51
CA VAL A 348 12.73 -8.35 44.84
C VAL A 348 13.28 -9.30 45.91
N SER A 349 14.06 -8.77 46.86
CA SER A 349 14.63 -9.55 47.95
C SER A 349 13.59 -9.91 49.01
N ASP A 350 13.86 -10.95 49.82
CA ASP A 350 12.98 -11.34 50.93
C ASP A 350 12.80 -10.20 51.95
N GLU A 351 13.85 -9.40 52.17
CA GLU A 351 13.76 -8.19 53.02
C GLU A 351 12.81 -7.14 52.45
N GLN A 352 12.87 -6.91 51.13
CA GLN A 352 11.94 -6.01 50.45
C GLN A 352 10.50 -6.55 50.51
N ILE A 353 10.30 -7.86 50.34
CA ILE A 353 8.98 -8.50 50.46
C ILE A 353 8.40 -8.27 51.87
N LYS A 354 9.21 -8.49 52.91
CA LYS A 354 8.80 -8.25 54.31
C LYS A 354 8.46 -6.78 54.57
N LYS A 355 9.29 -5.84 54.11
CA LYS A 355 9.03 -4.39 54.24
C LYS A 355 7.75 -3.96 53.51
N VAL A 356 7.53 -4.46 52.28
CA VAL A 356 6.29 -4.19 51.53
C VAL A 356 5.06 -4.67 52.31
N ARG A 357 5.10 -5.87 52.91
CA ARG A 357 3.96 -6.39 53.68
C ARG A 357 3.67 -5.59 54.93
N ILE A 358 4.69 -5.13 55.65
CA ILE A 358 4.54 -4.25 56.81
C ILE A 358 3.82 -2.95 56.39
N LEU A 359 4.29 -2.29 55.32
CA LEU A 359 3.66 -1.05 54.83
C LEU A 359 2.22 -1.28 54.34
N ILE A 360 1.91 -2.45 53.76
CA ILE A 360 0.53 -2.81 53.40
C ILE A 360 -0.35 -2.97 54.66
N SER A 361 0.17 -3.61 55.72
CA SER A 361 -0.57 -3.75 56.98
C SER A 361 -0.77 -2.43 57.72
N GLU A 362 0.13 -1.46 57.52
CA GLU A 362 -0.02 -0.07 57.98
C GLU A 362 -1.04 0.74 57.15
N GLY A 363 -1.61 0.16 56.09
CA GLY A 363 -2.62 0.80 55.25
C GLY A 363 -2.09 1.72 54.15
N LYS A 364 -0.77 1.72 53.88
CA LYS A 364 -0.18 2.56 52.83
C LYS A 364 -0.62 2.15 51.43
N GLN A 365 -0.74 3.13 50.54
CA GLN A 365 -1.08 2.88 49.14
C GLN A 365 0.12 2.32 48.37
N ASN A 366 -0.14 1.52 47.32
CA ASN A 366 0.93 0.91 46.54
C ASN A 366 1.91 1.94 45.93
N ILE A 367 1.43 3.15 45.59
CA ILE A 367 2.26 4.23 45.05
C ILE A 367 3.27 4.74 46.10
N GLU A 368 2.81 4.95 47.33
CA GLU A 368 3.66 5.39 48.45
C GLU A 368 4.72 4.33 48.78
N ILE A 369 4.35 3.05 48.70
CA ILE A 369 5.28 1.92 48.93
C ILE A 369 6.36 1.88 47.84
N GLN A 370 6.00 2.17 46.58
CA GLN A 370 6.94 2.23 45.47
C GLN A 370 7.97 3.34 45.70
N ASP A 371 7.52 4.53 46.08
CA ASP A 371 8.39 5.68 46.30
C ASP A 371 9.33 5.45 47.50
N LEU A 372 8.84 4.80 48.56
CA LEU A 372 9.63 4.49 49.76
C LEU A 372 10.70 3.42 49.54
N LEU A 373 10.42 2.38 48.74
CA LEU A 373 11.29 1.20 48.63
C LEU A 373 11.99 1.06 47.26
N GLY A 374 11.65 1.91 46.28
CA GLY A 374 12.15 1.80 44.91
C GLY A 374 11.70 0.51 44.20
N VAL A 375 10.67 -0.18 44.72
CA VAL A 375 10.18 -1.45 44.16
C VAL A 375 9.10 -1.14 43.12
N PRO A 376 9.15 -1.70 41.90
CA PRO A 376 8.13 -1.47 40.89
C PRO A 376 6.70 -1.80 41.38
N LEU A 377 5.72 -0.98 41.01
CA LEU A 377 4.31 -1.11 41.42
C LEU A 377 3.73 -2.53 41.17
N HIS A 378 4.11 -3.15 40.05
CA HIS A 378 3.66 -4.49 39.68
C HIS A 378 4.19 -5.56 40.65
N SER A 379 5.41 -5.40 41.19
CA SER A 379 5.99 -6.30 42.18
C SER A 379 5.29 -6.16 43.53
N ILE A 380 4.99 -4.92 43.96
CA ILE A 380 4.22 -4.64 45.18
C ILE A 380 2.84 -5.31 45.10
N THR A 381 2.15 -5.16 43.97
CA THR A 381 0.84 -5.79 43.73
C THR A 381 0.94 -7.32 43.78
N ARG A 382 2.00 -7.91 43.22
CA ARG A 382 2.22 -9.35 43.27
C ARG A 382 2.56 -9.85 44.67
N ILE A 383 3.25 -9.07 45.51
CA ILE A 383 3.50 -9.38 46.92
C ILE A 383 2.20 -9.31 47.71
N LYS A 384 1.41 -8.24 47.52
CA LYS A 384 0.08 -8.07 48.14
C LYS A 384 -0.85 -9.24 47.83
N ASN A 385 -0.82 -9.71 46.59
CA ASN A 385 -1.65 -10.82 46.12
C ASN A 385 -1.03 -12.22 46.36
N GLY A 386 0.03 -12.32 47.17
CA GLY A 386 0.69 -13.59 47.52
C GLY A 386 1.34 -14.35 46.35
N SER A 387 1.57 -13.67 45.22
CA SER A 387 2.20 -14.27 44.03
C SER A 387 3.73 -14.24 44.10
N ILE A 388 4.28 -13.31 44.87
CA ILE A 388 5.67 -13.26 45.30
C ILE A 388 5.65 -13.43 46.82
N VAL A 389 6.36 -14.43 47.32
CA VAL A 389 6.45 -14.83 48.72
C VAL A 389 7.92 -14.96 49.11
N CYS A 390 8.20 -14.92 50.41
CA CYS A 390 9.55 -15.13 50.93
C CYS A 390 10.04 -16.55 50.61
N SER A 391 11.36 -16.80 50.68
CA SER A 391 11.92 -18.12 50.34
C SER A 391 11.49 -19.25 51.28
N ASP A 392 11.04 -18.91 52.48
CA ASP A 392 10.54 -19.79 53.54
C ASP A 392 9.02 -20.03 53.49
N GLU A 393 8.32 -19.46 52.51
CA GLU A 393 6.86 -19.52 52.40
C GLU A 393 6.39 -20.32 51.18
N ASP A 394 5.39 -21.18 51.39
CA ASP A 394 4.69 -21.83 50.29
C ASP A 394 3.78 -20.84 49.57
N LYS A 395 3.82 -20.85 48.24
CA LYS A 395 2.87 -20.08 47.43
C LYS A 395 1.48 -20.66 47.63
N LYS A 396 0.53 -19.81 48.05
CA LYS A 396 -0.88 -20.16 48.01
C LYS A 396 -1.27 -20.55 46.59
N GLU A 397 -1.77 -21.77 46.40
CA GLU A 397 -2.36 -22.17 45.14
C GLU A 397 -3.52 -21.22 44.82
N LYS A 398 -3.37 -20.47 43.73
CA LYS A 398 -4.48 -19.67 43.22
C LYS A 398 -5.41 -20.62 42.50
N LYS A 399 -6.68 -20.64 42.89
CA LYS A 399 -7.74 -21.17 42.02
C LYS A 399 -7.61 -20.45 40.68
N HIS A 400 -7.50 -21.22 39.60
CA HIS A 400 -7.51 -20.66 38.27
C HIS A 400 -8.89 -20.03 38.04
N ILE A 401 -8.92 -18.70 38.03
CA ILE A 401 -10.12 -17.94 37.68
C ILE A 401 -10.12 -17.84 36.14
N THR A 402 -11.23 -18.20 35.51
CA THR A 402 -11.36 -18.07 34.06
C THR A 402 -11.35 -16.59 33.63
N GLN A 403 -11.02 -16.30 32.38
CA GLN A 403 -11.08 -14.92 31.88
C GLN A 403 -12.49 -14.33 31.98
N GLU A 404 -13.50 -15.18 31.83
CA GLU A 404 -14.92 -14.87 32.01
C GLU A 404 -15.23 -14.45 33.44
N GLU A 405 -14.89 -15.27 34.43
CA GLU A 405 -15.05 -14.93 35.86
C GLU A 405 -14.29 -13.65 36.24
N LEU A 406 -13.07 -13.44 35.70
CA LEU A 406 -12.32 -12.20 35.89
C LEU A 406 -13.06 -10.97 35.33
N ASN A 407 -13.69 -11.13 34.17
CA ASN A 407 -14.45 -10.04 33.55
C ASN A 407 -15.74 -9.77 34.32
N ILE A 408 -16.45 -10.80 34.77
CA ILE A 408 -17.64 -10.70 35.63
C ILE A 408 -17.28 -9.94 36.92
N ASN A 409 -16.21 -10.36 37.61
CA ASN A 409 -15.77 -9.75 38.87
C ASN A 409 -15.33 -8.28 38.74
N LYS A 410 -14.93 -7.83 37.55
CA LYS A 410 -14.52 -6.44 37.29
C LYS A 410 -15.67 -5.52 36.90
N ARG A 411 -16.86 -6.07 36.60
CA ARG A 411 -18.01 -5.25 36.18
C ARG A 411 -18.54 -4.45 37.37
N LYS A 412 -18.91 -3.20 37.09
CA LYS A 412 -19.59 -2.30 38.05
C LYS A 412 -21.12 -2.31 37.89
N ILE A 413 -21.63 -3.13 36.98
CA ILE A 413 -23.04 -3.23 36.60
C ILE A 413 -23.49 -4.67 36.76
N GLN A 414 -24.66 -4.88 37.37
CA GLN A 414 -25.25 -6.19 37.61
C GLN A 414 -25.87 -6.74 36.32
N VAL A 415 -26.01 -8.06 36.22
CA VAL A 415 -26.56 -8.73 35.02
C VAL A 415 -27.95 -8.20 34.66
N CYS A 416 -28.85 -8.08 35.64
CA CYS A 416 -30.20 -7.54 35.44
C CYS A 416 -30.20 -6.11 34.89
N GLU A 417 -29.26 -5.27 35.32
CA GLU A 417 -29.09 -3.91 34.80
C GLU A 417 -28.57 -3.94 33.36
N ILE A 418 -27.65 -4.86 33.01
CA ILE A 418 -27.19 -5.02 31.62
C ILE A 418 -28.35 -5.41 30.71
N LEU A 419 -29.20 -6.35 31.14
CA LEU A 419 -30.41 -6.76 30.39
C LEU A 419 -31.32 -5.57 30.09
N LYS A 420 -31.55 -4.73 31.11
CA LYS A 420 -32.34 -3.51 30.97
C LYS A 420 -31.69 -2.48 30.03
N VAL A 421 -30.36 -2.35 30.06
CA VAL A 421 -29.63 -1.54 29.08
C VAL A 421 -29.85 -2.06 27.66
N VAL A 422 -29.88 -3.39 27.47
CA VAL A 422 -30.13 -3.99 26.15
C VAL A 422 -31.52 -3.64 25.66
N GLU A 423 -32.56 -3.86 26.47
CA GLU A 423 -33.97 -3.54 26.16
C GLU A 423 -34.14 -2.07 25.76
N LEU A 424 -33.73 -1.15 26.63
CA LEU A 424 -33.87 0.28 26.38
C LEU A 424 -33.01 0.77 25.20
N SER A 425 -31.89 0.09 24.91
CA SER A 425 -31.07 0.41 23.73
C SER A 425 -31.77 -0.03 22.43
N VAL A 426 -32.43 -1.19 22.42
CA VAL A 426 -33.20 -1.69 21.27
C VAL A 426 -34.42 -0.81 20.98
N GLU A 427 -35.03 -0.25 22.04
CA GLU A 427 -36.07 0.80 21.96
C GLU A 427 -35.54 2.15 21.45
N GLY A 428 -34.22 2.31 21.34
CA GLY A 428 -33.59 3.55 20.83
C GLY A 428 -33.39 4.65 21.88
N GLN A 429 -33.45 4.32 23.18
CA GLN A 429 -33.22 5.31 24.23
C GLN A 429 -31.78 5.83 24.23
N GLN A 430 -31.63 7.10 24.62
CA GLN A 430 -30.31 7.74 24.74
C GLN A 430 -29.60 7.26 26.01
N PRO A 431 -28.27 7.04 25.99
CA PRO A 431 -27.53 6.47 27.13
C PRO A 431 -27.71 7.23 28.45
N ILE A 432 -27.89 8.56 28.39
CA ILE A 432 -28.13 9.40 29.57
C ILE A 432 -29.49 9.09 30.21
N LYS A 433 -30.53 8.82 29.41
CA LYS A 433 -31.85 8.46 29.92
C LYS A 433 -31.83 7.08 30.57
N ILE A 434 -31.14 6.13 29.94
CA ILE A 434 -30.92 4.78 30.49
C ILE A 434 -30.18 4.85 31.82
N LEU A 435 -29.09 5.64 31.88
CA LEU A 435 -28.33 5.84 33.12
C LEU A 435 -29.24 6.40 34.23
N LYS A 436 -30.00 7.46 33.95
CA LYS A 436 -30.91 8.05 34.94
C LYS A 436 -31.90 7.02 35.50
N CYS A 437 -32.50 6.21 34.62
CA CYS A 437 -33.41 5.13 35.03
C CYS A 437 -32.74 4.12 35.98
N LEU A 438 -31.50 3.70 35.69
CA LEU A 438 -30.76 2.76 36.55
C LEU A 438 -30.32 3.39 37.88
N VAL A 439 -29.98 4.69 37.88
CA VAL A 439 -29.63 5.42 39.10
C VAL A 439 -30.86 5.51 40.03
N ASP A 440 -32.01 5.90 39.49
CA ASP A 440 -33.27 5.97 40.25
C ASP A 440 -33.63 4.58 40.85
N GLU A 441 -33.38 3.50 40.10
CA GLU A 441 -33.60 2.13 40.59
C GLU A 441 -32.60 1.71 41.67
N ARG A 442 -31.31 2.06 41.55
CA ARG A 442 -30.32 1.79 42.59
C ARG A 442 -30.65 2.55 43.87
N GLU A 443 -31.03 3.81 43.77
CA GLU A 443 -31.45 4.63 44.91
C GLU A 443 -32.66 4.03 45.61
N LYS A 444 -33.67 3.60 44.85
CA LYS A 444 -34.85 2.92 45.40
C LYS A 444 -34.51 1.62 46.15
N ASN A 445 -33.45 0.93 45.75
CA ASN A 445 -32.99 -0.31 46.36
C ASN A 445 -31.85 -0.12 47.37
N ASN A 446 -31.48 1.11 47.73
CA ASN A 446 -30.35 1.45 48.60
C ASN A 446 -29.00 0.82 48.14
N LEU A 447 -28.76 0.79 46.82
CA LEU A 447 -27.51 0.30 46.25
C LEU A 447 -26.53 1.45 45.97
N GLU A 448 -25.23 1.20 46.20
CA GLU A 448 -24.18 2.18 45.89
C GLU A 448 -24.15 2.47 44.37
N ASN A 449 -24.19 3.75 44.01
CA ASN A 449 -24.18 4.17 42.61
C ASN A 449 -22.74 4.38 42.10
N ASN A 450 -22.20 3.38 41.43
CA ASN A 450 -20.91 3.43 40.74
C ASN A 450 -21.07 3.35 39.21
N LEU A 451 -22.29 3.56 38.70
CA LEU A 451 -22.58 3.56 37.27
C LEU A 451 -22.16 4.87 36.61
N THR A 452 -21.65 4.77 35.39
CA THR A 452 -21.31 5.93 34.56
C THR A 452 -21.93 5.79 33.18
N VAL A 453 -22.11 6.92 32.50
CA VAL A 453 -22.66 6.93 31.14
C VAL A 453 -21.79 6.12 30.16
N ASP A 454 -20.49 6.01 30.44
CA ASP A 454 -19.55 5.27 29.58
C ASP A 454 -19.75 3.75 29.69
N ILE A 455 -20.18 3.24 30.84
CA ILE A 455 -20.57 1.82 30.98
C ILE A 455 -21.75 1.54 30.03
N ILE A 456 -22.76 2.41 30.02
CA ILE A 456 -23.94 2.28 29.16
C ILE A 456 -23.55 2.37 27.67
N LYS A 457 -22.70 3.35 27.31
CA LYS A 457 -22.21 3.50 25.94
C LYS A 457 -21.41 2.28 25.47
N ASN A 458 -20.60 1.67 26.34
CA ASN A 458 -19.80 0.49 25.99
C ASN A 458 -20.68 -0.74 25.76
N ILE A 459 -21.71 -0.95 26.58
CA ILE A 459 -22.71 -2.01 26.37
C ILE A 459 -23.41 -1.79 25.02
N ARG A 460 -23.90 -0.57 24.76
CA ARG A 460 -24.57 -0.22 23.50
C ARG A 460 -23.66 -0.41 22.28
N ARG A 461 -22.38 -0.03 22.35
CA ARG A 461 -21.41 -0.25 21.27
C ARG A 461 -21.21 -1.75 20.98
N SER A 462 -21.20 -2.59 22.03
CA SER A 462 -21.09 -4.04 21.88
C SER A 462 -22.31 -4.58 21.13
N ILE A 463 -23.52 -4.18 21.56
CA ILE A 463 -24.79 -4.53 20.91
C ILE A 463 -24.80 -4.09 19.43
N SER A 464 -24.45 -2.83 19.12
CA SER A 464 -24.44 -2.32 17.74
C SER A 464 -23.37 -2.98 16.85
N SER A 465 -22.40 -3.68 17.44
CA SER A 465 -21.39 -4.48 16.72
C SER A 465 -21.77 -5.96 16.64
N ASN A 466 -23.04 -6.28 16.91
CA ASN A 466 -23.58 -7.63 17.06
C ASN A 466 -22.80 -8.53 18.05
N LYS A 467 -22.40 -7.96 19.20
CA LYS A 467 -21.73 -8.69 20.28
C LYS A 467 -22.57 -8.66 21.55
N MET A 468 -22.81 -9.84 22.12
CA MET A 468 -23.54 -9.98 23.39
C MET A 468 -22.73 -9.37 24.56
N PRO A 469 -23.31 -8.45 25.35
CA PRO A 469 -22.62 -7.83 26.48
C PRO A 469 -22.58 -8.70 27.76
N ILE A 470 -23.21 -9.87 27.73
CA ILE A 470 -23.37 -10.82 28.85
C ILE A 470 -22.84 -12.19 28.41
N TYR A 471 -22.30 -12.96 29.35
CA TYR A 471 -21.86 -14.33 29.11
C TYR A 471 -23.01 -15.34 29.20
N GLU A 472 -22.88 -16.46 28.50
CA GLU A 472 -23.88 -17.53 28.54
C GLU A 472 -24.02 -18.14 29.94
N SER A 473 -22.93 -18.18 30.73
CA SER A 473 -22.97 -18.70 32.10
C SER A 473 -23.74 -17.81 33.09
N GLU A 474 -24.07 -16.57 32.73
CA GLU A 474 -24.75 -15.60 33.60
C GLU A 474 -26.28 -15.67 33.51
N LEU A 475 -26.84 -16.42 32.54
CA LEU A 475 -28.26 -16.48 32.26
C LEU A 475 -28.73 -17.94 32.07
N SER A 476 -30.04 -18.17 32.13
CA SER A 476 -30.57 -19.43 31.60
C SER A 476 -30.39 -19.48 30.07
N PRO A 477 -30.28 -20.67 29.46
CA PRO A 477 -30.16 -20.81 28.01
C PRO A 477 -31.30 -20.09 27.25
N GLU A 478 -32.53 -20.15 27.77
CA GLU A 478 -33.71 -19.51 27.19
C GLU A 478 -33.60 -17.98 27.24
N GLN A 479 -33.16 -17.43 28.37
CA GLN A 479 -32.95 -15.98 28.50
C GLN A 479 -31.83 -15.51 27.58
N TYR A 480 -30.69 -16.20 27.56
CA TYR A 480 -29.58 -15.84 26.68
C TYR A 480 -30.01 -15.80 25.21
N GLN A 481 -30.74 -16.82 24.77
CA GLN A 481 -31.24 -16.89 23.39
C GLN A 481 -32.26 -15.79 23.08
N TYR A 482 -33.15 -15.46 24.02
CA TYR A 482 -34.11 -14.37 23.88
C TYR A 482 -33.42 -13.02 23.61
N TYR A 483 -32.47 -12.63 24.47
CA TYR A 483 -31.75 -11.36 24.30
C TYR A 483 -30.87 -11.35 23.04
N LYS A 484 -30.36 -12.51 22.64
CA LYS A 484 -29.57 -12.64 21.41
C LYS A 484 -30.42 -12.35 20.19
N ASN A 485 -31.58 -13.00 20.08
CA ASN A 485 -32.54 -12.77 19.00
C ASN A 485 -32.98 -11.30 18.95
N MET A 486 -33.26 -10.69 20.11
CA MET A 486 -33.65 -9.28 20.17
C MET A 486 -32.57 -8.32 19.64
N ILE A 487 -31.29 -8.61 19.90
CA ILE A 487 -30.16 -7.85 19.34
C ILE A 487 -30.03 -8.09 17.83
N ASP A 488 -30.06 -9.35 17.42
CA ASP A 488 -29.93 -9.76 16.02
C ASP A 488 -31.06 -9.14 15.17
N GLU A 489 -32.31 -9.15 15.62
CA GLU A 489 -33.45 -8.54 14.88
C GLU A 489 -33.29 -7.04 14.67
N LYS A 490 -32.73 -6.32 15.65
CA LYS A 490 -32.58 -4.86 15.59
C LYS A 490 -31.35 -4.42 14.81
N TYR A 491 -30.26 -5.17 14.92
CA TYR A 491 -28.93 -4.79 14.45
C TYR A 491 -28.36 -5.73 13.39
N ALA A 492 -29.13 -6.71 12.90
CA ALA A 492 -28.79 -7.45 11.70
C ALA A 492 -28.46 -6.44 10.60
N VAL A 493 -27.22 -6.49 10.16
CA VAL A 493 -26.78 -5.77 8.98
C VAL A 493 -27.68 -6.26 7.86
N LYS A 494 -28.50 -5.37 7.29
CA LYS A 494 -29.11 -5.65 5.98
C LYS A 494 -27.93 -5.77 5.02
N GLU A 495 -27.47 -7.00 4.81
CA GLU A 495 -26.50 -7.32 3.77
C GLU A 495 -27.00 -6.86 2.39
#